data_AF-A0A226DKP4-F1
#
_entry.id   AF-A0A226DKP4-F1
#
_cell.length_a   1.000
_cell.length_b   1.000
_cell.length_c   1.000
_cell.angle_alpha   90.00
_cell.angle_beta   90.00
_cell.angle_gamma   90.00
#
_symmetry.space_group_name_H-M   'P 1'
#
loop_
_entity.id
_entity.type
_entity.pdbx_description
1 polymer ?
#
loop_
_entity_poly.entity_id
_entity_poly.type
_entity_poly.pdbx_seq_one_letter_code
_entity_poly.pdbx_strand_id
1 'polypeptide(L)'
;MAKKHPVTPHISGPPIPDFVDAITTYESCLGHAITIPAQEIAARTSEELELCLHFVSSGCTIFLEEATYTCNIDLRVDHVAIVGRGAKTVIDLCRDNSIEISANHCTLSNLKVAFSSFGSSVISLRGSQNEINDIEVTHYLNVPVVSQDASFWDIIIEGSHNILQRVKINCSIFENFYIVVTKYATNVVISDLLVTKGRVECIKKGMFCSTVKLEGDLQDTVGVCCKGLSCKPVAISDSAGSCQ
;
A
#
# COMPACT_ATOMS: atom_id res chain seq x y z
N MET A 1 -29.20 36.09 -46.57
CA MET A 1 -29.27 34.62 -46.50
C MET A 1 -28.66 34.18 -45.17
N ALA A 2 -29.49 33.81 -44.19
CA ALA A 2 -29.02 33.41 -42.86
C ALA A 2 -28.83 31.89 -42.81
N LYS A 3 -27.61 31.44 -42.49
CA LYS A 3 -27.27 30.02 -42.29
C LYS A 3 -27.84 29.54 -40.95
N LYS A 4 -28.68 28.52 -41.00
CA LYS A 4 -29.27 27.84 -39.85
C LYS A 4 -28.25 26.80 -39.33
N HIS A 5 -27.77 26.95 -38.10
CA HIS A 5 -26.89 25.97 -37.47
C HIS A 5 -27.70 24.76 -36.96
N PRO A 6 -27.17 23.53 -37.10
CA PRO A 6 -27.83 22.33 -36.60
C PRO A 6 -27.66 22.22 -35.08
N VAL A 7 -28.77 21.97 -34.39
CA VAL A 7 -28.81 21.70 -32.95
C VAL A 7 -28.56 20.20 -32.73
N THR A 8 -27.49 19.86 -32.02
CA THR A 8 -27.18 18.49 -31.61
C THR A 8 -28.12 18.05 -30.48
N PRO A 9 -28.71 16.85 -30.53
CA PRO A 9 -29.60 16.36 -29.48
C PRO A 9 -28.81 16.00 -28.21
N HIS A 10 -29.26 16.51 -27.07
CA HIS A 10 -28.80 16.08 -25.75
C HIS A 10 -29.28 14.65 -25.49
N ILE A 11 -28.35 13.71 -25.39
CA ILE A 11 -28.62 12.34 -24.96
C ILE A 11 -28.57 12.35 -23.42
N SER A 12 -29.73 12.32 -22.79
CA SER A 12 -29.85 12.09 -21.34
C SER A 12 -29.62 10.61 -21.05
N GLY A 13 -28.43 10.25 -20.57
CA GLY A 13 -28.17 8.93 -20.01
C GLY A 13 -28.98 8.70 -18.74
N PRO A 14 -29.22 7.44 -18.32
CA PRO A 14 -29.90 7.15 -17.07
C PRO A 14 -29.12 7.76 -15.89
N PRO A 15 -29.81 8.32 -14.88
CA PRO A 15 -29.16 8.87 -13.70
C PRO A 15 -28.40 7.74 -12.98
N ILE A 16 -27.11 7.97 -12.74
CA ILE A 16 -26.33 7.14 -11.83
C ILE A 16 -26.96 7.34 -10.44
N PRO A 17 -27.39 6.28 -9.74
CA PRO A 17 -27.94 6.44 -8.39
C PRO A 17 -26.87 7.05 -7.50
N ASP A 18 -27.20 8.12 -6.79
CA ASP A 18 -26.34 8.70 -5.77
C ASP A 18 -26.06 7.61 -4.71
N PHE A 19 -24.78 7.29 -4.55
CA PHE A 19 -24.28 6.20 -3.69
C PHE A 19 -24.82 6.27 -2.25
N VAL A 20 -25.15 7.48 -1.79
CA VAL A 20 -25.62 7.76 -0.43
C VAL A 20 -27.06 7.26 -0.17
N ASP A 21 -27.93 7.27 -1.18
CA ASP A 21 -29.34 6.88 -1.01
C ASP A 21 -29.52 5.36 -0.88
N ALA A 22 -28.58 4.57 -1.43
CA ALA A 22 -28.61 3.12 -1.32
C ALA A 22 -28.24 2.61 0.08
N ILE A 23 -27.44 3.36 0.84
CA ILE A 23 -26.89 2.92 2.13
C ILE A 23 -27.90 3.11 3.28
N THR A 24 -28.67 4.20 3.28
CA THR A 24 -29.54 4.57 4.43
C THR A 24 -30.85 3.78 4.52
N THR A 25 -31.27 3.08 3.46
CA THR A 25 -32.57 2.38 3.44
C THR A 25 -32.55 1.02 4.16
N TYR A 26 -31.37 0.49 4.54
CA TYR A 26 -31.24 -0.90 5.00
C TYR A 26 -31.37 -1.14 6.52
N GLU A 27 -31.39 -0.11 7.36
CA GLU A 27 -31.33 -0.31 8.83
C GLU A 27 -32.65 -0.75 9.51
N SER A 28 -33.79 -0.80 8.80
CA SER A 28 -35.11 -0.98 9.45
C SER A 28 -35.67 -2.42 9.51
N CYS A 29 -34.95 -3.45 9.04
CA CYS A 29 -35.49 -4.81 8.89
C CYS A 29 -34.70 -5.93 9.62
N LEU A 30 -34.12 -5.65 10.79
CA LEU A 30 -33.18 -6.53 11.49
C LEU A 30 -33.86 -7.66 12.29
N GLY A 31 -34.16 -8.75 11.59
CA GLY A 31 -34.35 -10.10 12.17
C GLY A 31 -33.56 -11.21 11.45
N HIS A 32 -32.95 -10.89 10.32
CA HIS A 32 -32.05 -11.76 9.57
C HIS A 32 -30.74 -11.00 9.37
N ALA A 33 -29.60 -11.68 9.57
CA ALA A 33 -28.30 -11.11 9.24
C ALA A 33 -28.29 -10.77 7.74
N ILE A 34 -28.51 -9.50 7.42
CA ILE A 34 -28.42 -9.00 6.05
C ILE A 34 -26.96 -9.14 5.66
N THR A 35 -26.69 -10.12 4.80
CA THR A 35 -25.36 -10.30 4.22
C THR A 35 -25.24 -9.28 3.10
N ILE A 36 -24.45 -8.24 3.31
CA ILE A 36 -24.13 -7.29 2.26
C ILE A 36 -23.23 -8.05 1.26
N PRO A 37 -23.62 -8.16 -0.02
CA PRO A 37 -22.78 -8.83 -1.01
C PRO A 37 -21.48 -8.05 -1.20
N ALA A 38 -20.40 -8.75 -1.56
CA ALA A 38 -19.15 -8.13 -1.96
C ALA A 38 -19.39 -7.16 -3.12
N GLN A 39 -18.77 -5.97 -3.03
CA GLN A 39 -18.96 -4.89 -3.99
C GLN A 39 -17.63 -4.48 -4.60
N GLU A 40 -17.69 -4.05 -5.85
CA GLU A 40 -16.62 -3.32 -6.51
C GLU A 40 -16.94 -1.82 -6.41
N ILE A 41 -16.09 -1.07 -5.72
CA ILE A 41 -16.29 0.35 -5.46
C ILE A 41 -15.14 1.11 -6.12
N ALA A 42 -15.43 2.24 -6.78
CA ALA A 42 -14.41 3.08 -7.37
C ALA A 42 -14.28 4.38 -6.58
N ALA A 43 -13.05 4.78 -6.25
CA ALA A 43 -12.74 6.06 -5.63
C ALA A 43 -11.87 6.90 -6.56
N ARG A 44 -12.22 8.17 -6.73
CA ARG A 44 -11.57 9.15 -7.61
C ARG A 44 -10.96 10.32 -6.84
N THR A 45 -11.38 10.51 -5.60
CA THR A 45 -10.86 11.54 -4.69
C THR A 45 -10.54 10.93 -3.33
N SER A 46 -9.82 11.69 -2.49
CA SER A 46 -9.54 11.32 -1.10
C SER A 46 -10.83 11.09 -0.30
N GLU A 47 -11.82 11.97 -0.47
CA GLU A 47 -13.10 11.91 0.24
C GLU A 47 -13.91 10.68 -0.16
N GLU A 48 -13.91 10.34 -1.45
CA GLU A 48 -14.54 9.09 -1.92
C GLU A 48 -13.84 7.87 -1.33
N LEU A 49 -12.50 7.84 -1.26
CA LEU A 49 -11.76 6.74 -0.66
C LEU A 49 -12.06 6.61 0.84
N GLU A 50 -12.09 7.71 1.58
CA GLU A 50 -12.46 7.70 3.01
C GLU A 50 -13.88 7.17 3.23
N LEU A 51 -14.85 7.58 2.40
CA LEU A 51 -16.21 7.04 2.44
C LEU A 51 -16.24 5.55 2.12
N CYS A 52 -15.47 5.10 1.11
CA CYS A 52 -15.35 3.68 0.78
C CYS A 52 -14.84 2.90 1.99
N LEU A 53 -13.76 3.36 2.62
CA LEU A 53 -13.18 2.72 3.81
C LEU A 53 -14.15 2.67 5.00
N HIS A 54 -15.00 3.70 5.15
CA HIS A 54 -15.98 3.75 6.23
C HIS A 54 -17.11 2.71 6.07
N PHE A 55 -17.55 2.47 4.83
CA PHE A 55 -18.69 1.60 4.53
C PHE A 55 -18.32 0.25 3.90
N VAL A 56 -17.03 -0.04 3.75
CA VAL A 56 -16.57 -1.27 3.11
C VAL A 56 -17.04 -2.50 3.88
N SER A 57 -17.48 -3.52 3.15
CA SER A 57 -17.87 -4.83 3.68
C SER A 57 -16.84 -5.89 3.31
N SER A 58 -16.85 -7.02 4.01
CA SER A 58 -15.90 -8.11 3.74
C SER A 58 -16.07 -8.66 2.32
N GLY A 59 -14.96 -8.90 1.63
CA GLY A 59 -14.93 -9.34 0.23
C GLY A 59 -14.97 -8.21 -0.80
N CYS A 60 -15.17 -6.95 -0.39
CA CYS A 60 -15.19 -5.83 -1.32
C CYS A 60 -13.80 -5.51 -1.89
N THR A 61 -13.81 -4.95 -3.11
CA THR A 61 -12.62 -4.39 -3.76
C THR A 61 -12.84 -2.90 -4.02
N ILE A 62 -11.92 -2.06 -3.55
CA ILE A 62 -11.87 -0.62 -3.81
C ILE A 62 -10.84 -0.35 -4.91
N PHE A 63 -11.32 0.05 -6.09
CA PHE A 63 -10.50 0.47 -7.21
C PHE A 63 -10.20 1.97 -7.13
N LEU A 64 -8.93 2.33 -7.19
CA LEU A 64 -8.49 3.72 -7.21
C LEU A 64 -8.18 4.15 -8.64
N GLU A 65 -8.74 5.27 -9.08
CA GLU A 65 -8.37 5.90 -10.34
C GLU A 65 -6.94 6.49 -10.32
N GLU A 66 -6.44 6.93 -11.47
CA GLU A 66 -5.16 7.66 -11.55
C GLU A 66 -5.32 9.05 -10.91
N ALA A 67 -5.03 9.16 -9.61
CA ALA A 67 -5.08 10.39 -8.84
C ALA A 67 -4.10 10.36 -7.65
N THR A 68 -3.93 11.50 -6.99
CA THR A 68 -3.26 11.58 -5.68
C THR A 68 -4.32 11.67 -4.58
N TYR A 69 -4.27 10.73 -3.64
CA TYR A 69 -5.14 10.64 -2.48
C TYR A 69 -4.34 11.06 -1.25
N THR A 70 -4.89 11.99 -0.47
CA THR A 70 -4.28 12.48 0.77
C THR A 70 -5.23 12.19 1.92
N CYS A 71 -5.13 10.98 2.46
CA CYS A 71 -5.98 10.51 3.55
C CYS A 71 -5.28 9.42 4.37
N ASN A 72 -5.85 9.11 5.53
CA ASN A 72 -5.51 7.90 6.25
C ASN A 72 -6.16 6.68 5.60
N ILE A 73 -5.45 5.55 5.59
CA ILE A 73 -6.03 4.26 5.20
C ILE A 73 -6.05 3.38 6.43
N ASP A 74 -7.24 3.06 6.92
CA ASP A 74 -7.45 2.18 8.07
C ASP A 74 -8.35 1.01 7.66
N LEU A 75 -7.72 -0.13 7.35
CA LEU A 75 -8.41 -1.35 6.96
C LEU A 75 -8.70 -2.22 8.19
N ARG A 76 -9.96 -2.19 8.62
CA ARG A 76 -10.49 -2.94 9.79
C ARG A 76 -11.40 -4.11 9.44
N VAL A 77 -11.72 -4.29 8.16
CA VAL A 77 -12.62 -5.34 7.68
C VAL A 77 -11.82 -6.37 6.88
N ASP A 78 -11.99 -7.65 7.22
CA ASP A 78 -11.27 -8.75 6.57
C ASP A 78 -11.66 -8.91 5.09
N HIS A 79 -10.75 -9.48 4.29
CA HIS A 79 -10.96 -9.77 2.86
C HIS A 79 -11.27 -8.53 2.01
N VAL A 80 -10.73 -7.37 2.38
CA VAL A 80 -10.86 -6.14 1.57
C VAL A 80 -9.61 -5.95 0.73
N ALA A 81 -9.80 -5.62 -0.55
CA ALA A 81 -8.73 -5.25 -1.46
C ALA A 81 -8.79 -3.76 -1.82
N ILE A 82 -7.64 -3.08 -1.83
CA ILE A 82 -7.44 -1.75 -2.42
C ILE A 82 -6.48 -1.91 -3.60
N VAL A 83 -6.92 -1.50 -4.78
CA VAL A 83 -6.20 -1.73 -6.05
C VAL A 83 -6.08 -0.42 -6.82
N GLY A 84 -4.86 0.04 -7.05
CA GLY A 84 -4.59 1.18 -7.91
C GLY A 84 -4.49 0.84 -9.41
N ARG A 85 -4.19 1.87 -10.22
CA ARG A 85 -3.91 1.76 -11.65
C ARG A 85 -2.42 1.90 -11.99
N GLY A 86 -1.55 1.65 -11.03
CA GLY A 86 -0.09 1.69 -11.16
C GLY A 86 0.52 2.94 -10.55
N ALA A 87 1.71 3.32 -11.01
CA ALA A 87 2.53 4.36 -10.39
C ALA A 87 1.92 5.78 -10.36
N LYS A 88 0.83 6.01 -11.12
CA LYS A 88 0.09 7.28 -11.13
C LYS A 88 -1.06 7.33 -10.12
N THR A 89 -1.43 6.21 -9.53
CA THR A 89 -2.31 6.18 -8.35
C THR A 89 -1.41 6.35 -7.13
N VAL A 90 -1.47 7.52 -6.49
CA VAL A 90 -0.56 7.88 -5.39
C VAL A 90 -1.35 8.04 -4.10
N ILE A 91 -0.97 7.30 -3.05
CA ILE A 91 -1.37 7.60 -1.68
C ILE A 91 -0.29 8.50 -1.08
N ASP A 92 -0.58 9.78 -0.93
CA ASP A 92 0.27 10.78 -0.30
C ASP A 92 -0.07 10.88 1.20
N LEU A 93 0.82 10.33 2.02
CA LEU A 93 0.64 10.28 3.46
C LEU A 93 1.02 11.59 4.18
N CYS A 94 1.56 12.57 3.45
CA CYS A 94 2.00 13.85 4.00
C CYS A 94 2.80 13.65 5.29
N ARG A 95 2.45 14.38 6.36
CA ARG A 95 3.13 14.34 7.66
C ARG A 95 2.44 13.40 8.66
N ASP A 96 1.11 13.43 8.68
CA ASP A 96 0.30 12.86 9.78
C ASP A 96 -0.58 11.68 9.35
N ASN A 97 -0.56 11.30 8.06
CA ASN A 97 -1.32 10.14 7.60
C ASN A 97 -0.48 8.86 7.63
N SER A 98 -1.17 7.73 7.71
CA SER A 98 -0.56 6.41 7.66
C SER A 98 -1.48 5.38 7.00
N ILE A 99 -0.91 4.23 6.67
CA ILE A 99 -1.65 3.04 6.24
C ILE A 99 -1.61 2.03 7.37
N GLU A 100 -2.74 1.80 8.02
CA GLU A 100 -2.92 0.78 9.05
C GLU A 100 -3.83 -0.35 8.54
N ILE A 101 -3.32 -1.58 8.52
CA ILE A 101 -4.06 -2.78 8.13
C ILE A 101 -4.13 -3.69 9.36
N SER A 102 -5.21 -3.51 10.12
CA SER A 102 -5.53 -4.28 11.32
C SER A 102 -6.35 -5.54 11.02
N ALA A 103 -7.02 -5.57 9.88
CA ALA A 103 -7.76 -6.72 9.35
C ALA A 103 -6.85 -7.81 8.76
N ASN A 104 -7.45 -8.97 8.50
CA ASN A 104 -6.82 -10.14 7.88
C ASN A 104 -7.23 -10.30 6.42
N HIS A 105 -6.42 -11.02 5.65
CA HIS A 105 -6.71 -11.35 4.25
C HIS A 105 -6.95 -10.12 3.36
N CYS A 106 -6.40 -8.97 3.72
CA CYS A 106 -6.48 -7.75 2.92
C CYS A 106 -5.38 -7.68 1.87
N THR A 107 -5.66 -6.96 0.78
CA THR A 107 -4.69 -6.72 -0.29
C THR A 107 -4.53 -5.21 -0.53
N LEU A 108 -3.29 -4.74 -0.65
CA LEU A 108 -2.95 -3.40 -1.13
C LEU A 108 -2.03 -3.54 -2.33
N SER A 109 -2.44 -3.02 -3.49
CA SER A 109 -1.78 -3.37 -4.75
C SER A 109 -1.74 -2.26 -5.81
N ASN A 110 -0.74 -2.36 -6.69
CA ASN A 110 -0.64 -1.60 -7.95
C ASN A 110 -0.77 -0.08 -7.77
N LEU A 111 -0.02 0.49 -6.82
CA LEU A 111 -0.06 1.91 -6.49
C LEU A 111 1.30 2.42 -6.00
N LYS A 112 1.38 3.73 -5.84
CA LYS A 112 2.53 4.40 -5.22
C LYS A 112 2.15 4.93 -3.84
N VAL A 113 2.99 4.70 -2.84
CA VAL A 113 2.90 5.32 -1.52
C VAL A 113 4.00 6.37 -1.42
N ALA A 114 3.60 7.61 -1.20
CA ALA A 114 4.49 8.74 -1.06
C ALA A 114 4.34 9.31 0.36
N PHE A 115 5.45 9.64 1.01
CA PHE A 115 5.40 10.23 2.35
C PHE A 115 6.53 11.23 2.55
N SER A 116 6.33 12.18 3.47
CA SER A 116 7.35 13.11 3.96
C SER A 116 7.46 12.89 5.47
N SER A 117 8.26 11.92 5.90
CA SER A 117 8.23 11.52 7.30
C SER A 117 8.90 12.54 8.23
N PHE A 118 8.14 12.87 9.28
CA PHE A 118 8.58 13.17 10.64
C PHE A 118 7.54 12.54 11.58
N GLY A 119 7.61 11.23 11.87
CA GLY A 119 6.58 10.62 12.73
C GLY A 119 6.49 9.09 12.72
N SER A 120 5.35 8.58 13.19
CA SER A 120 5.02 7.14 13.31
C SER A 120 5.16 6.36 12.01
N SER A 121 5.00 5.04 12.09
CA SER A 121 5.16 4.15 10.95
C SER A 121 4.26 4.48 9.77
N VAL A 122 4.83 4.42 8.58
CA VAL A 122 4.17 4.79 7.32
C VAL A 122 3.14 3.71 6.93
N ILE A 123 3.54 2.44 7.02
CA ILE A 123 2.70 1.28 6.75
C ILE A 123 2.79 0.30 7.93
N SER A 124 1.64 -0.09 8.49
CA SER A 124 1.55 -1.00 9.63
C SER A 124 0.62 -2.19 9.32
N LEU A 125 1.19 -3.39 9.24
CA LEU A 125 0.48 -4.66 9.06
C LEU A 125 0.30 -5.36 10.41
N ARG A 126 -0.81 -5.08 11.10
CA ARG A 126 -1.15 -5.70 12.39
C ARG A 126 -1.89 -7.02 12.22
N GLY A 127 -2.78 -7.10 11.24
CA GLY A 127 -3.47 -8.33 10.91
C GLY A 127 -2.59 -9.32 10.14
N SER A 128 -3.11 -10.53 9.95
CA SER A 128 -2.40 -11.66 9.34
C SER A 128 -2.90 -11.97 7.94
N GLN A 129 -2.07 -12.67 7.15
CA GLN A 129 -2.40 -13.10 5.79
C GLN A 129 -2.73 -11.94 4.85
N ASN A 130 -2.16 -10.75 5.10
CA ASN A 130 -2.28 -9.60 4.23
C ASN A 130 -1.20 -9.62 3.15
N GLU A 131 -1.53 -9.06 2.00
CA GLU A 131 -0.64 -8.96 0.86
C GLU A 131 -0.43 -7.49 0.47
N ILE A 132 0.83 -7.06 0.45
CA ILE A 132 1.29 -5.82 -0.16
C ILE A 132 2.07 -6.21 -1.41
N ASN A 133 1.53 -5.89 -2.58
CA ASN A 133 2.16 -6.25 -3.84
C ASN A 133 2.22 -5.11 -4.87
N ASP A 134 3.24 -5.11 -5.74
CA ASP A 134 3.35 -4.14 -6.84
C ASP A 134 3.25 -2.67 -6.37
N ILE A 135 3.91 -2.34 -5.26
CA ILE A 135 3.90 -0.98 -4.68
C ILE A 135 5.24 -0.30 -4.89
N GLU A 136 5.20 0.96 -5.33
CA GLU A 136 6.34 1.88 -5.24
C GLU A 136 6.24 2.73 -3.97
N VAL A 137 7.24 2.69 -3.11
CA VAL A 137 7.33 3.50 -1.89
C VAL A 137 8.37 4.60 -2.11
N THR A 138 7.99 5.86 -1.93
CA THR A 138 8.86 7.03 -2.14
C THR A 138 8.87 7.94 -0.92
N HIS A 139 10.07 8.28 -0.44
CA HIS A 139 10.26 9.30 0.60
C HIS A 139 10.74 10.61 -0.04
N TYR A 140 10.05 11.74 0.21
CA TYR A 140 10.50 13.07 -0.22
C TYR A 140 10.79 13.97 0.98
N LEU A 141 12.03 14.46 1.02
CA LEU A 141 12.51 15.40 2.03
C LEU A 141 11.95 16.80 1.74
N ASN A 142 10.95 17.25 2.51
CA ASN A 142 10.46 18.63 2.41
C ASN A 142 10.99 19.56 3.51
N VAL A 143 11.63 19.04 4.57
CA VAL A 143 12.12 19.87 5.69
C VAL A 143 13.43 19.29 6.26
N PRO A 144 14.45 20.11 6.59
CA PRO A 144 15.65 19.64 7.28
C PRO A 144 15.31 18.95 8.61
N VAL A 145 15.89 17.77 8.82
CA VAL A 145 15.64 16.90 9.98
C VAL A 145 16.17 17.54 11.26
N VAL A 146 15.28 17.95 12.19
CA VAL A 146 15.68 18.64 13.44
C VAL A 146 15.57 17.78 14.71
N SER A 147 15.28 16.48 14.64
CA SER A 147 15.29 15.63 15.84
C SER A 147 15.81 14.22 15.60
N GLN A 148 16.81 13.81 16.39
CA GLN A 148 17.52 12.54 16.29
C GLN A 148 16.92 11.38 17.11
N ASP A 149 15.86 11.62 17.89
CA ASP A 149 15.49 10.68 18.98
C ASP A 149 14.22 9.85 18.75
N ALA A 150 13.54 9.96 17.61
CA ALA A 150 12.39 9.10 17.32
C ALA A 150 12.82 7.81 16.62
N SER A 151 12.36 6.68 17.13
CA SER A 151 12.52 5.37 16.47
C SER A 151 11.59 5.32 15.26
N PHE A 152 12.10 5.68 14.10
CA PHE A 152 11.34 5.68 12.86
C PHE A 152 11.35 4.28 12.23
N TRP A 153 10.18 3.80 11.81
CA TRP A 153 10.00 2.52 11.15
C TRP A 153 9.09 2.73 9.94
N ASP A 154 9.57 2.54 8.72
CA ASP A 154 8.74 2.82 7.53
C ASP A 154 7.63 1.78 7.36
N ILE A 155 8.00 0.50 7.35
CA ILE A 155 7.03 -0.61 7.29
C ILE A 155 7.18 -1.47 8.54
N ILE A 156 6.08 -1.70 9.25
CA ILE A 156 6.02 -2.63 10.38
C ILE A 156 5.08 -3.79 10.06
N ILE A 157 5.56 -4.99 10.38
CA ILE A 157 4.80 -6.23 10.22
C ILE A 157 4.72 -6.90 11.58
N GLU A 158 3.52 -6.90 12.17
CA GLU A 158 3.24 -7.52 13.46
C GLU A 158 2.46 -8.83 13.31
N GLY A 159 1.56 -8.89 12.32
CA GLY A 159 0.80 -10.10 12.03
C GLY A 159 1.61 -11.18 11.31
N SER A 160 1.07 -12.39 11.29
CA SER A 160 1.73 -13.56 10.70
C SER A 160 1.27 -13.80 9.25
N HIS A 161 2.06 -14.55 8.49
CA HIS A 161 1.73 -14.96 7.11
C HIS A 161 1.51 -13.77 6.14
N ASN A 162 2.04 -12.60 6.47
CA ASN A 162 1.98 -11.43 5.60
C ASN A 162 3.00 -11.56 4.46
N ILE A 163 2.63 -11.05 3.29
CA ILE A 163 3.45 -11.10 2.07
C ILE A 163 3.72 -9.67 1.62
N LEU A 164 5.00 -9.32 1.48
CA LEU A 164 5.49 -8.15 0.77
C LEU A 164 6.20 -8.63 -0.50
N GLN A 165 5.63 -8.33 -1.65
CA GLN A 165 6.15 -8.81 -2.93
C GLN A 165 6.22 -7.69 -3.98
N ARG A 166 7.27 -7.67 -4.81
CA ARG A 166 7.43 -6.68 -5.89
C ARG A 166 7.33 -5.24 -5.36
N VAL A 167 7.95 -4.98 -4.21
CA VAL A 167 7.98 -3.65 -3.59
C VAL A 167 9.21 -2.90 -4.09
N LYS A 168 9.00 -1.74 -4.67
CA LYS A 168 10.06 -0.85 -5.14
C LYS A 168 10.24 0.31 -4.16
N ILE A 169 11.43 0.45 -3.60
CA ILE A 169 11.77 1.50 -2.64
C ILE A 169 12.66 2.55 -3.32
N ASN A 170 12.21 3.81 -3.27
CA ASN A 170 12.90 4.96 -3.81
C ASN A 170 13.01 6.04 -2.73
N CYS A 171 14.03 5.92 -1.88
CA CYS A 171 14.25 6.81 -0.76
C CYS A 171 15.35 7.83 -1.03
N SER A 172 15.38 8.91 -0.24
CA SER A 172 16.49 9.85 -0.26
C SER A 172 17.79 9.12 0.16
N ILE A 173 18.93 9.52 -0.39
CA ILE A 173 20.24 8.85 -0.14
C ILE A 173 20.72 8.98 1.32
N PHE A 174 20.08 9.82 2.12
CA PHE A 174 20.53 10.15 3.47
C PHE A 174 19.79 9.38 4.56
N GLU A 175 18.81 8.56 4.19
CA GLU A 175 17.95 7.86 5.15
C GLU A 175 17.94 6.36 4.88
N ASN A 176 18.04 5.61 5.98
CA ASN A 176 17.72 4.19 5.96
C ASN A 176 16.20 4.05 5.96
N PHE A 177 15.70 3.20 5.07
CA PHE A 177 14.33 2.73 5.08
C PHE A 177 14.27 1.42 5.88
N TYR A 178 13.44 1.37 6.89
CA TYR A 178 13.33 0.24 7.82
C TYR A 178 12.08 -0.58 7.54
N ILE A 179 12.29 -1.88 7.29
CA ILE A 179 11.23 -2.89 7.32
C ILE A 179 11.39 -3.70 8.61
N VAL A 180 10.45 -3.56 9.53
CA VAL A 180 10.52 -4.19 10.85
C VAL A 180 9.50 -5.32 10.95
N VAL A 181 9.99 -6.54 11.11
CA VAL A 181 9.18 -7.72 11.45
C VAL A 181 9.24 -7.91 12.96
N THR A 182 8.12 -7.78 13.66
CA THR A 182 8.14 -7.89 15.13
C THR A 182 8.31 -9.35 15.58
N LYS A 183 8.53 -9.55 16.89
CA LYS A 183 8.68 -10.89 17.47
C LYS A 183 7.42 -11.74 17.39
N TYR A 184 6.26 -11.11 17.18
CA TYR A 184 4.96 -11.76 17.09
C TYR A 184 4.64 -12.23 15.67
N ALA A 185 5.28 -11.63 14.67
CA ALA A 185 5.10 -11.99 13.27
C ALA A 185 5.85 -13.28 12.94
N THR A 186 5.12 -14.26 12.40
CA THR A 186 5.66 -15.53 11.90
C THR A 186 5.35 -15.72 10.42
N ASN A 187 6.17 -16.48 9.71
CA ASN A 187 5.94 -16.82 8.30
C ASN A 187 5.73 -15.62 7.36
N VAL A 188 6.36 -14.49 7.66
CA VAL A 188 6.36 -13.31 6.78
C VAL A 188 7.25 -13.59 5.57
N VAL A 189 6.73 -13.30 4.39
CA VAL A 189 7.48 -13.39 3.13
C VAL A 189 7.76 -11.99 2.64
N ILE A 190 9.04 -11.68 2.45
CA ILE A 190 9.48 -10.49 1.73
C ILE A 190 10.23 -11.01 0.51
N SER A 191 9.83 -10.58 -0.69
CA SER A 191 10.39 -11.06 -1.95
C SER A 191 10.32 -10.00 -3.05
N ASP A 192 11.20 -10.10 -4.05
CA ASP A 192 11.25 -9.18 -5.19
C ASP A 192 11.33 -7.70 -4.79
N LEU A 193 12.12 -7.42 -3.74
CA LEU A 193 12.35 -6.07 -3.24
C LEU A 193 13.37 -5.36 -4.14
N LEU A 194 12.98 -4.23 -4.73
CA LEU A 194 13.86 -3.42 -5.58
C LEU A 194 14.17 -2.09 -4.88
N VAL A 195 15.43 -1.85 -4.54
CA VAL A 195 15.87 -0.58 -3.94
C VAL A 195 16.57 0.24 -5.01
N THR A 196 15.95 1.35 -5.45
CA THR A 196 16.53 2.20 -6.49
C THR A 196 17.39 3.33 -5.94
N LYS A 197 17.11 3.76 -4.70
CA LYS A 197 17.83 4.82 -3.98
C LYS A 197 17.69 4.64 -2.48
N GLY A 198 18.72 5.05 -1.74
CA GLY A 198 18.78 4.91 -0.28
C GLY A 198 19.24 3.53 0.14
N ARG A 199 19.04 3.22 1.43
CA ARG A 199 19.44 1.93 2.02
C ARG A 199 18.24 1.30 2.70
N VAL A 200 18.08 -0.01 2.59
CA VAL A 200 17.01 -0.75 3.29
C VAL A 200 17.60 -1.64 4.37
N GLU A 201 17.01 -1.57 5.56
CA GLU A 201 17.31 -2.45 6.69
C GLU A 201 16.07 -3.27 7.06
N CYS A 202 16.17 -4.58 6.89
CA CYS A 202 15.17 -5.53 7.39
C CYS A 202 15.55 -5.99 8.80
N ILE A 203 14.74 -5.65 9.79
CA ILE A 203 14.99 -5.94 11.20
C ILE A 203 13.92 -6.90 11.69
N LYS A 204 14.31 -8.06 12.24
CA LYS A 204 13.40 -8.86 13.05
C LYS A 204 13.66 -8.65 14.54
N LYS A 205 12.68 -8.10 15.27
CA LYS A 205 12.80 -7.85 16.71
C LYS A 205 12.55 -9.14 17.50
N GLY A 206 13.31 -9.36 18.58
CA GLY A 206 13.04 -10.38 19.61
C GLY A 206 13.69 -11.76 19.45
N MET A 207 14.42 -12.01 18.36
CA MET A 207 15.40 -13.10 18.28
C MET A 207 16.71 -12.49 17.79
N PHE A 208 17.88 -12.99 18.21
CA PHE A 208 19.19 -12.56 17.71
C PHE A 208 19.14 -12.48 16.17
N CYS A 209 19.01 -11.27 15.61
CA CYS A 209 18.75 -11.11 14.19
C CYS A 209 19.96 -10.56 13.46
N SER A 210 20.28 -11.24 12.37
CA SER A 210 21.10 -10.75 11.28
C SER A 210 20.42 -9.55 10.62
N THR A 211 21.05 -8.38 10.68
CA THR A 211 20.70 -7.26 9.81
C THR A 211 21.03 -7.66 8.37
N VAL A 212 20.04 -7.79 7.51
CA VAL A 212 20.28 -7.85 6.07
C VAL A 212 20.38 -6.42 5.59
N LYS A 213 21.61 -5.96 5.34
CA LYS A 213 21.86 -4.67 4.70
C LYS A 213 21.78 -4.87 3.20
N LEU A 214 20.85 -4.16 2.57
CA LEU A 214 20.80 -4.05 1.12
C LEU A 214 21.42 -2.70 0.74
N GLU A 215 22.64 -2.74 0.23
CA GLU A 215 23.31 -1.59 -0.37
C GLU A 215 23.34 -1.86 -1.87
N GLY A 216 22.72 -1.00 -2.66
CA GLY A 216 22.74 -1.06 -4.11
C GLY A 216 22.90 0.34 -4.68
N ASP A 217 23.97 0.56 -5.43
CA ASP A 217 24.05 1.65 -6.38
C ASP A 217 23.48 1.17 -7.73
N LEU A 218 22.80 2.07 -8.45
CA LEU A 218 22.21 1.91 -9.79
C LEU A 218 22.21 0.48 -10.39
N GLN A 219 21.06 -0.22 -10.26
CA GLN A 219 20.61 -1.43 -10.98
C GLN A 219 20.74 -2.81 -10.31
N ASP A 220 21.16 -2.92 -9.04
CA ASP A 220 21.18 -4.23 -8.39
C ASP A 220 19.80 -4.67 -7.87
N THR A 221 19.28 -5.77 -8.43
CA THR A 221 18.07 -6.44 -7.93
C THR A 221 18.47 -7.40 -6.82
N VAL A 222 18.20 -7.06 -5.56
CA VAL A 222 18.53 -7.96 -4.44
C VAL A 222 17.35 -8.88 -4.14
N GLY A 223 17.44 -10.13 -4.61
CA GLY A 223 16.52 -11.19 -4.24
C GLY A 223 16.71 -11.58 -2.77
N VAL A 224 15.99 -10.96 -1.84
CA VAL A 224 15.89 -11.45 -0.47
C VAL A 224 14.79 -12.52 -0.45
N CYS A 225 15.16 -13.79 -0.23
CA CYS A 225 14.20 -14.86 0.00
C CYS A 225 14.33 -15.34 1.45
N CYS A 226 13.55 -14.75 2.36
CA CYS A 226 13.49 -15.18 3.74
C CYS A 226 12.44 -16.30 3.90
N LYS A 227 12.78 -17.55 3.56
CA LYS A 227 11.94 -18.70 3.95
C LYS A 227 12.32 -19.20 5.34
N GLY A 228 11.54 -18.80 6.35
CA GLY A 228 11.52 -19.37 7.70
C GLY A 228 12.57 -18.87 8.71
N LEU A 229 13.35 -17.81 8.38
CA LEU A 229 14.54 -17.34 9.12
C LEU A 229 15.68 -18.35 9.23
N SER A 230 15.88 -19.12 8.17
CA SER A 230 17.22 -19.54 7.77
C SER A 230 17.63 -18.65 6.59
N CYS A 231 18.47 -17.65 6.84
CA CYS A 231 19.08 -16.86 5.78
C CYS A 231 20.06 -17.77 5.04
N LYS A 232 19.61 -18.43 3.96
CA LYS A 232 20.54 -18.89 2.93
C LYS A 232 20.85 -17.70 2.03
N PRO A 233 22.13 -17.35 1.81
CA PRO A 233 22.48 -16.35 0.82
C PRO A 233 21.93 -16.80 -0.54
N VAL A 234 21.12 -15.94 -1.16
CA VAL A 234 20.72 -16.09 -2.55
C VAL A 234 21.93 -15.72 -3.39
N ALA A 235 22.35 -16.63 -4.26
CA ALA A 235 23.42 -16.37 -5.20
C ALA A 235 22.99 -15.24 -6.16
N ILE A 236 23.78 -14.17 -6.16
CA ILE A 236 23.73 -13.16 -7.21
C ILE A 236 24.31 -13.84 -8.46
N SER A 237 23.49 -14.07 -9.47
CA SER A 237 23.99 -14.53 -10.77
C SER A 237 24.45 -13.33 -11.56
N ASP A 238 25.76 -13.07 -11.55
CA ASP A 238 26.38 -12.17 -12.52
C ASP A 238 26.23 -12.77 -13.91
N SER A 239 25.32 -12.20 -14.71
CA SER A 239 25.31 -12.43 -16.15
C SER A 239 26.34 -11.50 -16.80
N ALA A 240 27.62 -11.80 -16.58
CA ALA A 240 28.68 -11.26 -17.41
C ALA A 240 28.57 -11.91 -18.81
N GLY A 241 27.86 -11.24 -19.71
CA GLY A 241 27.89 -11.55 -21.14
C GLY A 241 29.30 -11.29 -21.67
N SER A 242 30.01 -12.36 -22.04
CA SER A 242 31.24 -12.25 -22.81
C SER A 242 30.90 -11.81 -24.24
N CYS A 243 31.31 -10.61 -24.63
CA CYS A 243 31.50 -10.31 -26.04
C CYS A 243 32.81 -10.98 -26.50
N GLN A 244 32.70 -11.89 -27.47
CA GLN A 244 33.81 -12.19 -28.40
C GLN A 244 33.76 -11.18 -29.55
#